data_AF-A0A812U2S3-F1
#
_entry.id   AF-A0A812U2S3-F1
#
_cell.length_a   1.000
_cell.length_b   1.000
_cell.length_c   1.000
_cell.angle_alpha   90.00
_cell.angle_beta   90.00
_cell.angle_gamma   90.00
#
_symmetry.space_group_name_H-M   'P 1'
#
loop_
_entity.id
_entity.type
_entity.pdbx_description
1 polymer ?
#
loop_
_entity_poly.entity_id
_entity_poly.type
_entity_poly.pdbx_seq_one_letter_code
_entity_poly.pdbx_strand_id
1 'polypeptide(L)'
;MNYCERNCFSIRNPYNLPADVVADFLQRYRNGDFGEVDLCSDKVASQAKDLQKKGGTEQWKKYVREKGFKSLDPLSYPESFVQGFIEQFDPQDLDENAPRGHALSSRSILNSALVRLGFARGEVSYQIETRDTKNAKKRANLRLPDRAIEVLPSAMPLEFAGEWQRTDAVAEESAAQEAVRVFKAYGLL
;
A
#
# COMPACT_ATOMS: atom_id res chain seq x y z
N MET A 1 3.91 -1.28 31.81
CA MET A 1 3.07 -2.49 31.94
C MET A 1 1.61 -2.07 31.88
N ASN A 2 0.75 -2.80 31.17
CA ASN A 2 -0.64 -2.40 30.95
C ASN A 2 -1.50 -2.70 32.20
N TYR A 3 -2.22 -1.70 32.71
CA TYR A 3 -3.08 -1.85 33.90
C TYR A 3 -4.12 -2.97 33.71
N CYS A 4 -4.69 -3.10 32.50
CA CYS A 4 -5.69 -4.11 32.18
C CYS A 4 -5.15 -5.55 32.28
N GLU A 5 -3.87 -5.77 31.97
CA GLU A 5 -3.25 -7.10 32.03
C GLU A 5 -3.07 -7.56 33.48
N ARG A 6 -2.71 -6.63 34.38
CA ARG A 6 -2.49 -6.94 35.80
C ARG A 6 -3.78 -7.01 36.61
N ASN A 7 -4.73 -6.10 36.35
CA ASN A 7 -5.86 -5.87 37.24
C ASN A 7 -7.21 -6.24 36.62
N CYS A 8 -7.26 -6.49 35.30
CA CYS A 8 -8.53 -6.64 34.59
C CYS A 8 -8.62 -7.93 33.75
N PHE A 9 -7.76 -8.94 33.98
CA PHE A 9 -7.72 -10.18 33.19
C PHE A 9 -7.66 -9.94 31.66
N SER A 10 -6.97 -8.88 31.24
CA SER A 10 -6.89 -8.44 29.84
C SER A 10 -8.20 -7.95 29.21
N ILE A 11 -9.27 -7.75 29.99
CA ILE A 11 -10.51 -7.14 29.53
C ILE A 11 -10.26 -5.63 29.33
N ARG A 12 -10.49 -5.16 28.10
CA ARG A 12 -10.26 -3.75 27.71
C ARG A 12 -11.53 -2.92 27.62
N ASN A 13 -12.70 -3.57 27.58
CA ASN A 13 -13.98 -2.87 27.55
C ASN A 13 -14.42 -2.55 28.99
N PRO A 14 -14.50 -1.26 29.39
CA PRO A 14 -14.82 -0.88 30.77
C PRO A 14 -16.22 -1.34 31.21
N TYR A 15 -17.17 -1.53 30.30
CA TYR A 15 -18.52 -2.02 30.63
C TYR A 15 -18.53 -3.48 31.12
N ASN A 16 -17.46 -4.22 30.86
CA ASN A 16 -17.31 -5.62 31.29
C ASN A 16 -16.46 -5.74 32.57
N LEU A 17 -16.08 -4.62 33.20
CA LEU A 17 -15.27 -4.61 34.41
C LEU A 17 -16.14 -4.37 35.66
N PRO A 18 -15.78 -4.98 36.80
CA PRO A 18 -16.36 -4.62 38.08
C PRO A 18 -16.20 -3.11 38.38
N ALA A 19 -17.22 -2.51 39.01
CA ALA A 19 -17.27 -1.06 39.25
C ALA A 19 -16.11 -0.57 40.15
N ASP A 20 -15.69 -1.39 41.10
CA ASP A 20 -14.55 -1.14 41.99
C ASP A 20 -13.21 -1.07 41.23
N VAL A 21 -13.00 -1.93 40.24
CA VAL A 21 -11.80 -1.90 39.38
C VAL A 21 -11.76 -0.62 38.54
N VAL A 22 -12.90 -0.21 37.97
CA VAL A 22 -12.99 1.05 37.21
C VAL A 22 -12.76 2.26 38.11
N ALA A 23 -13.29 2.24 39.33
CA ALA A 23 -13.10 3.29 40.32
C ALA A 23 -11.61 3.43 40.74
N ASP A 24 -10.92 2.32 41.04
CA ASP A 24 -9.49 2.32 41.36
C ASP A 24 -8.67 2.87 40.19
N PHE A 25 -8.95 2.43 38.96
CA PHE A 25 -8.27 2.94 37.76
C PHE A 25 -8.42 4.47 37.63
N LEU A 26 -9.64 5.00 37.73
CA LEU A 26 -9.91 6.43 37.62
C LEU A 26 -9.25 7.23 38.74
N GLN A 27 -9.20 6.67 39.97
CA GLN A 27 -8.52 7.29 41.10
C GLN A 27 -7.01 7.40 40.83
N ARG A 28 -6.36 6.30 40.44
CA ARG A 28 -4.94 6.27 40.09
C ARG A 28 -4.61 7.19 38.92
N TYR A 29 -5.49 7.27 37.93
CA TYR A 29 -5.33 8.17 36.78
C TYR A 29 -5.37 9.63 37.21
N ARG A 30 -6.32 10.02 38.06
CA ARG A 30 -6.37 11.38 38.62
C ARG A 30 -5.16 11.72 39.49
N ASN A 31 -4.57 10.72 40.16
CA ASN A 31 -3.36 10.90 40.95
C ASN A 31 -2.08 10.98 40.08
N GLY A 32 -2.16 10.73 38.77
CA GLY A 32 -1.01 10.75 37.87
C GLY A 32 -0.15 9.48 37.93
N ASP A 33 -0.65 8.39 38.53
CA ASP A 33 0.12 7.14 38.73
C ASP A 33 0.55 6.48 37.40
N PHE A 34 -0.07 6.84 36.28
CA PHE A 34 0.25 6.32 34.95
C PHE A 34 1.29 7.16 34.19
N GLY A 35 1.70 8.31 34.74
CA GLY A 35 2.57 9.27 34.08
C GLY A 35 1.89 10.01 32.92
N GLU A 36 2.50 11.11 32.47
CA GLU A 36 2.14 11.72 31.20
C GLU A 36 2.69 10.85 30.07
N VAL A 37 1.83 10.55 29.09
CA VAL A 37 2.24 9.84 27.89
C VAL A 37 2.54 10.89 26.83
N ASP A 38 3.81 11.19 26.65
CA ASP A 38 4.28 12.05 25.56
C ASP A 38 4.04 11.33 24.23
N LEU A 39 2.99 11.78 23.52
CA LEU A 39 2.71 11.32 22.17
C LEU A 39 3.86 11.72 21.23
N CYS A 40 4.07 10.90 20.21
CA CYS A 40 5.10 11.11 19.21
C CYS A 40 4.95 12.48 18.53
N SER A 41 6.04 13.23 18.46
CA SER A 41 6.07 14.48 17.69
C SER A 41 5.86 14.23 16.19
N ASP A 42 5.29 15.22 15.49
CA ASP A 42 5.06 15.14 14.03
C ASP A 42 6.33 14.83 13.24
N LYS A 43 7.49 15.29 13.74
CA LYS A 43 8.79 15.05 13.13
C LYS A 43 9.15 13.56 13.11
N VAL A 44 9.07 12.88 14.26
CA VAL A 44 9.40 11.46 14.38
C VAL A 44 8.35 10.59 13.68
N ALA A 45 7.07 10.97 13.80
CA ALA A 45 6.00 10.30 13.06
C ALA A 45 6.19 10.41 11.54
N SER A 46 6.66 11.55 11.03
CA SER A 46 6.95 11.74 9.60
C SER A 46 8.10 10.85 9.13
N GLN A 47 9.15 10.69 9.94
CA GLN A 47 10.25 9.78 9.63
C GLN A 47 9.77 8.33 9.51
N ALA A 48 8.95 7.85 10.46
CA ALA A 48 8.36 6.51 10.38
C ALA A 48 7.46 6.36 9.15
N LYS A 49 6.64 7.36 8.82
CA LYS A 49 5.80 7.37 7.60
C LYS A 49 6.64 7.32 6.32
N ASP A 50 7.80 7.97 6.29
CA ASP A 50 8.68 7.90 5.13
C ASP A 50 9.34 6.52 4.97
N LEU A 51 9.68 5.84 6.07
CA LEU A 51 10.12 4.44 6.03
C LEU A 51 9.00 3.52 5.51
N GLN A 52 7.76 3.73 5.95
CA GLN A 52 6.60 2.98 5.45
C GLN A 52 6.42 3.14 3.94
N LYS A 53 6.55 4.37 3.41
CA LYS A 53 6.50 4.65 1.97
C LYS A 53 7.63 3.97 1.19
N LYS A 54 8.81 3.81 1.79
CA LYS A 54 9.96 3.10 1.21
C LYS A 54 9.86 1.58 1.26
N GLY A 55 8.71 1.03 1.65
CA GLY A 55 8.48 -0.42 1.72
C GLY A 55 8.42 -0.97 3.15
N GLY A 56 8.74 -0.17 4.18
CA GLY A 56 8.72 -0.58 5.58
C GLY A 56 7.33 -0.79 6.20
N THR A 57 6.27 -0.81 5.39
CA THR A 57 4.88 -0.92 5.88
C THR A 57 4.63 -2.25 6.59
N GLU A 58 5.14 -3.37 6.06
CA GLU A 58 4.96 -4.68 6.69
C GLU A 58 5.79 -4.83 7.96
N GLN A 59 7.04 -4.34 7.97
CA GLN A 59 7.86 -4.28 9.18
C GLN A 59 7.18 -3.44 10.28
N TRP A 60 6.60 -2.29 9.93
CA TRP A 60 5.83 -1.48 10.88
C TRP A 60 4.62 -2.24 11.45
N LYS A 61 3.81 -2.89 10.59
CA LYS A 61 2.67 -3.70 11.02
C LYS A 61 3.11 -4.83 11.96
N LYS A 62 4.20 -5.51 11.63
CA LYS A 62 4.80 -6.58 12.45
C LYS A 62 5.23 -6.03 13.80
N TYR A 63 6.00 -4.95 13.82
CA TYR A 63 6.47 -4.27 15.03
C TYR A 63 5.30 -3.87 15.95
N VAL A 64 4.27 -3.23 15.40
CA VAL A 64 3.05 -2.84 16.14
C VAL A 64 2.33 -4.05 16.74
N ARG A 65 2.18 -5.14 15.98
CA ARG A 65 1.49 -6.36 16.44
C ARG A 65 2.27 -7.12 17.50
N GLU A 66 3.58 -7.26 17.36
CA GLU A 66 4.46 -7.91 18.35
C GLU A 66 4.39 -7.21 19.71
N LYS A 67 4.14 -5.89 19.69
CA LYS A 67 3.96 -5.07 20.90
C LYS A 67 2.51 -5.01 21.39
N GLY A 68 1.58 -5.74 20.74
CA GLY A 68 0.20 -5.91 21.17
C GLY A 68 -0.74 -4.75 20.80
N PHE A 69 -0.29 -3.85 19.93
CA PHE A 69 -1.07 -2.70 19.47
C PHE A 69 -1.82 -3.00 18.17
N LYS A 70 -2.82 -2.15 17.87
CA LYS A 70 -3.71 -2.32 16.70
C LYS A 70 -3.71 -1.13 15.74
N SER A 71 -3.41 0.08 16.21
CA SER A 71 -3.37 1.27 15.34
C SER A 71 -2.14 1.20 14.43
N LEU A 72 -2.25 1.63 13.18
CA LEU A 72 -1.09 1.71 12.29
C LEU A 72 -0.58 3.14 12.14
N ASP A 73 -1.21 4.12 12.78
CA ASP A 73 -0.76 5.51 12.73
C ASP A 73 0.34 5.77 13.77
N PRO A 74 1.56 6.18 13.37
CA PRO A 74 2.65 6.50 14.30
C PRO A 74 2.30 7.57 15.34
N LEU A 75 1.42 8.53 15.02
CA LEU A 75 1.00 9.59 15.95
C LEU A 75 0.17 9.07 17.14
N SER A 76 -0.36 7.85 17.05
CA SER A 76 -1.10 7.22 18.15
C SER A 76 -0.19 6.63 19.24
N TYR A 77 1.13 6.74 19.09
CA TYR A 77 2.11 6.07 19.95
C TYR A 77 3.07 7.06 20.62
N PRO A 78 3.70 6.68 21.75
CA PRO A 78 4.75 7.48 22.37
C PRO A 78 5.96 7.64 21.45
N GLU A 79 6.69 8.76 21.57
CA GLU A 79 7.86 9.03 20.73
C GLU A 79 8.90 7.91 20.81
N SER A 80 9.20 7.42 22.02
CA SER A 80 10.16 6.33 22.25
C SER A 80 9.79 5.02 21.55
N PHE A 81 8.49 4.73 21.40
CA PHE A 81 8.02 3.56 20.68
C PHE A 81 8.29 3.68 19.17
N VAL A 82 7.98 4.84 18.60
CA VAL A 82 8.19 5.10 17.17
C VAL A 82 9.68 5.17 16.85
N GLN A 83 10.47 5.80 17.72
CA GLN A 83 11.92 5.85 17.61
C GLN A 83 12.53 4.44 17.65
N GLY A 84 12.05 3.57 18.53
CA GLY A 84 12.48 2.17 18.60
C GLY A 84 12.20 1.38 17.32
N PHE A 85 11.13 1.70 16.58
CA PHE A 85 10.91 1.14 15.25
C PHE A 85 11.92 1.67 14.23
N ILE A 86 12.17 2.99 14.22
CA ILE A 86 13.11 3.62 13.29
C ILE A 86 14.52 3.03 13.47
N GLU A 87 14.93 2.77 14.71
CA GLU A 87 16.23 2.18 15.04
C GLU A 87 16.36 0.70 14.67
N GLN A 88 15.25 -0.05 14.69
CA GLN A 88 15.20 -1.47 14.35
C GLN A 88 14.85 -1.74 12.89
N PHE A 89 14.56 -0.68 12.12
CA PHE A 89 14.21 -0.79 10.72
C PHE A 89 15.39 -1.35 9.93
N ASP A 90 15.17 -2.48 9.25
CA ASP A 90 16.17 -3.11 8.40
C ASP A 90 15.80 -2.94 6.92
N PRO A 91 16.56 -2.14 6.15
CA PRO A 91 16.34 -2.01 4.71
C PRO A 91 16.51 -3.31 3.91
N GLN A 92 17.20 -4.33 4.45
CA GLN A 92 17.41 -5.62 3.77
C GLN A 92 16.26 -6.60 4.00
N ASP A 93 15.56 -6.50 5.13
CA ASP A 93 14.31 -7.24 5.41
C ASP A 93 13.08 -6.55 4.79
N LEU A 94 13.31 -5.68 3.80
CA LEU A 94 12.24 -5.21 2.93
C LEU A 94 11.84 -6.39 2.07
N ASP A 95 10.88 -7.16 2.60
CA ASP A 95 10.28 -8.33 1.98
C ASP A 95 10.16 -8.10 0.47
N GLU A 96 11.03 -8.78 -0.29
CA GLU A 96 11.11 -8.64 -1.75
C GLU A 96 9.77 -9.05 -2.41
N ASN A 97 8.94 -9.78 -1.65
CA ASN A 97 7.60 -10.24 -1.97
C ASN A 97 6.48 -9.46 -1.28
N ALA A 98 6.77 -8.55 -0.33
CA ALA A 98 5.75 -7.62 0.12
C ALA A 98 5.29 -6.86 -1.13
N PRO A 99 3.98 -6.66 -1.32
CA PRO A 99 3.46 -5.90 -2.45
C PRO A 99 4.07 -4.50 -2.35
N ARG A 100 5.16 -4.28 -3.11
CA ARG A 100 5.92 -3.03 -3.15
C ARG A 100 4.90 -1.92 -3.17
N GLY A 101 4.89 -1.06 -2.14
CA GLY A 101 3.90 -0.01 -1.96
C GLY A 101 3.53 0.56 -3.32
N HIS A 102 2.31 0.26 -3.78
CA HIS A 102 1.96 0.07 -5.19
C HIS A 102 2.83 0.91 -6.14
N ALA A 103 3.91 0.33 -6.66
CA ALA A 103 4.43 0.81 -7.94
C ALA A 103 3.20 0.82 -8.85
N LEU A 104 2.79 2.02 -9.30
CA LEU A 104 1.57 2.16 -10.07
C LEU A 104 1.64 1.11 -11.17
N SER A 105 0.61 0.24 -11.21
CA SER A 105 0.57 -0.77 -12.25
C SER A 105 0.72 -0.07 -13.60
N SER A 106 1.35 -0.72 -14.57
CA SER A 106 1.50 -0.19 -15.93
C SER A 106 0.14 0.24 -16.49
N ARG A 107 -0.93 -0.48 -16.12
CA ARG A 107 -2.32 -0.07 -16.40
C ARG A 107 -2.68 1.29 -15.78
N SER A 108 -2.33 1.53 -14.52
CA SER A 108 -2.59 2.80 -13.83
C SER A 108 -1.75 3.95 -14.40
N ILE A 109 -0.48 3.68 -14.72
CA ILE A 109 0.41 4.65 -15.39
C ILE A 109 -0.16 5.04 -16.75
N LEU A 110 -0.51 4.05 -17.57
CA LEU A 110 -1.08 4.27 -18.90
C LEU A 110 -2.41 5.03 -18.83
N ASN A 111 -3.34 4.62 -17.97
CA ASN A 111 -4.61 5.31 -17.80
C ASN A 111 -4.41 6.77 -17.38
N SER A 112 -3.43 7.04 -16.50
CA SER A 112 -3.11 8.41 -16.10
C SER A 112 -2.54 9.24 -17.25
N ALA A 113 -1.72 8.64 -18.11
CA ALA A 113 -1.19 9.28 -19.32
C ALA A 113 -2.31 9.63 -20.30
N LEU A 114 -3.19 8.68 -20.58
CA LEU A 114 -4.31 8.85 -21.49
C LEU A 114 -5.29 9.92 -20.98
N VAL A 115 -5.58 9.96 -19.68
CA VAL A 115 -6.42 11.03 -19.12
C VAL A 115 -5.79 12.42 -19.35
N ARG A 116 -4.46 12.57 -19.27
CA ARG A 116 -3.78 13.84 -19.58
C ARG A 116 -3.87 14.23 -21.05
N LEU A 117 -3.98 13.24 -21.94
CA LEU A 117 -4.17 13.43 -23.37
C LEU A 117 -5.65 13.61 -23.76
N GLY A 118 -6.58 13.65 -22.78
CA GLY A 118 -8.00 13.93 -23.00
C GLY A 118 -8.89 12.69 -23.19
N PHE A 119 -8.38 11.48 -22.98
CA PHE A 119 -9.19 10.25 -23.04
C PHE A 119 -9.95 10.01 -21.71
N ALA A 120 -11.16 9.43 -21.78
CA ALA A 120 -11.87 9.03 -20.57
C ALA A 120 -11.29 7.74 -19.97
N ARG A 121 -11.47 7.56 -18.65
CA ARG A 121 -11.08 6.33 -17.97
C ARG A 121 -11.88 5.14 -18.53
N GLY A 122 -11.18 4.08 -18.92
CA GLY A 122 -11.81 2.85 -19.43
C GLY A 122 -12.05 2.82 -20.93
N GLU A 123 -11.61 3.83 -21.69
CA GLU A 123 -11.68 3.78 -23.16
C GLU A 123 -10.68 2.79 -23.80
N VAL A 124 -9.68 2.36 -23.03
CA VAL A 124 -8.74 1.33 -23.48
C VAL A 124 -9.40 -0.03 -23.38
N SER A 125 -9.41 -0.75 -24.49
CA SER A 125 -9.94 -2.12 -24.54
C SER A 125 -8.80 -3.15 -24.50
N TYR A 126 -9.07 -4.28 -23.86
CA TYR A 126 -8.16 -5.43 -23.81
C TYR A 126 -8.87 -6.61 -24.46
N GLN A 127 -8.20 -7.26 -25.41
CA GLN A 127 -8.65 -8.51 -26.02
C GLN A 127 -7.73 -9.64 -25.57
N ILE A 128 -8.30 -10.68 -24.95
CA ILE A 128 -7.52 -11.82 -24.45
C ILE A 128 -7.53 -12.95 -25.49
N GLU A 129 -6.36 -13.32 -25.97
CA GLU A 129 -6.13 -14.54 -26.74
C GLU A 129 -5.74 -15.67 -25.78
N THR A 130 -6.34 -16.85 -25.96
CA THR A 130 -5.96 -18.06 -25.23
C THR A 130 -5.35 -19.06 -26.20
N ARG A 131 -4.17 -19.59 -25.85
CA ARG A 131 -3.52 -20.65 -26.62
C ARG A 131 -3.71 -21.97 -25.90
N ASP A 132 -4.40 -22.89 -26.58
CA ASP A 132 -4.60 -24.25 -26.07
C ASP A 132 -3.26 -24.98 -26.02
N THR A 133 -2.72 -25.05 -24.81
CA THR A 133 -1.50 -25.75 -24.47
C THR A 133 -1.77 -26.44 -23.15
N LYS A 134 -0.95 -27.44 -22.79
CA LYS A 134 -1.05 -28.13 -21.49
C LYS A 134 -1.12 -27.20 -20.27
N ASN A 135 -0.65 -25.94 -20.41
CA ASN A 135 -0.64 -24.93 -19.36
C ASN A 135 -1.49 -23.67 -19.66
N ALA A 136 -2.45 -23.74 -20.62
CA ALA A 136 -3.37 -22.66 -21.00
C ALA A 136 -2.77 -21.24 -20.87
N LYS A 137 -1.86 -20.88 -21.78
CA LYS A 137 -1.27 -19.55 -21.79
C LYS A 137 -2.25 -18.54 -22.39
N LYS A 138 -2.25 -17.33 -21.83
CA LYS A 138 -3.09 -16.21 -22.26
C LYS A 138 -2.25 -15.01 -22.66
N ARG A 139 -2.68 -14.24 -23.65
CA ARG A 139 -2.02 -13.02 -24.11
C ARG A 139 -3.06 -11.92 -24.24
N ALA A 140 -2.74 -10.71 -23.79
CA ALA A 140 -3.63 -9.56 -23.98
C ALA A 140 -3.12 -8.70 -25.13
N ASN A 141 -4.04 -8.24 -25.98
CA ASN A 141 -3.82 -7.16 -26.93
C ASN A 141 -4.58 -5.94 -26.43
N LEU A 142 -3.85 -4.86 -26.12
CA LEU A 142 -4.39 -3.59 -25.71
C LEU A 142 -4.63 -2.74 -26.96
N ARG A 143 -5.84 -2.22 -27.14
CA ARG A 143 -6.19 -1.32 -28.24
C ARG A 143 -6.65 0.04 -27.72
N LEU A 144 -5.98 1.09 -28.20
CA LEU A 144 -6.37 2.48 -27.98
C LEU A 144 -7.59 2.83 -28.85
N PRO A 145 -8.45 3.78 -28.43
CA PRO A 145 -9.59 4.20 -29.22
C PRO A 145 -9.12 4.85 -30.54
N ASP A 146 -9.88 4.67 -31.63
CA ASP A 146 -9.47 5.12 -32.98
C ASP A 146 -9.19 6.63 -33.04
N ARG A 147 -9.90 7.44 -32.23
CA ARG A 147 -9.66 8.89 -32.10
C ARG A 147 -8.25 9.24 -31.60
N ALA A 148 -7.51 8.28 -31.07
CA ALA A 148 -6.14 8.50 -30.63
C ALA A 148 -5.19 8.89 -31.78
N ILE A 149 -5.55 8.57 -33.03
CA ILE A 149 -4.85 9.03 -34.24
C ILE A 149 -4.75 10.56 -34.30
N GLU A 150 -5.71 11.29 -33.73
CA GLU A 150 -5.75 12.75 -33.77
C GLU A 150 -4.79 13.40 -32.76
N VAL A 151 -4.43 12.69 -31.68
CA VAL A 151 -3.67 13.25 -30.54
C VAL A 151 -2.25 12.68 -30.47
N LEU A 152 -2.06 11.44 -30.91
CA LEU A 152 -0.77 10.74 -30.83
C LEU A 152 0.10 11.00 -32.07
N PRO A 153 1.43 10.86 -31.95
CA PRO A 153 2.33 10.91 -33.10
C PRO A 153 1.92 9.90 -34.17
N SER A 154 1.95 10.29 -35.45
CA SER A 154 1.47 9.46 -36.58
C SER A 154 2.21 8.12 -36.74
N ALA A 155 3.42 8.00 -36.20
CA ALA A 155 4.21 6.76 -36.21
C ALA A 155 3.91 5.83 -35.02
N MET A 156 3.04 6.25 -34.08
CA MET A 156 2.75 5.48 -32.88
C MET A 156 1.72 4.38 -33.17
N PRO A 157 1.97 3.12 -32.76
CA PRO A 157 0.99 2.06 -32.89
C PRO A 157 -0.21 2.32 -31.97
N LEU A 158 -1.40 1.88 -32.39
CA LEU A 158 -2.65 1.93 -31.59
C LEU A 158 -2.92 0.62 -30.86
N GLU A 159 -2.20 -0.44 -31.20
CA GLU A 159 -2.35 -1.77 -30.64
C GLU A 159 -1.03 -2.24 -30.02
N PHE A 160 -1.10 -2.77 -28.81
CA PHE A 160 0.05 -3.22 -28.04
C PHE A 160 -0.21 -4.61 -27.52
N ALA A 161 0.62 -5.56 -27.96
CA ALA A 161 0.44 -6.96 -27.62
C ALA A 161 1.42 -7.37 -26.52
N GLY A 162 0.90 -7.85 -25.39
CA GLY A 162 1.70 -8.34 -24.26
C GLY A 162 2.35 -9.69 -24.52
N GLU A 163 3.02 -10.22 -23.50
CA GLU A 163 3.58 -11.57 -23.51
C GLU A 163 2.53 -12.64 -23.14
N TRP A 164 2.85 -13.91 -23.40
CA TRP A 164 2.02 -15.05 -22.99
C TRP A 164 2.19 -15.34 -21.49
N GLN A 165 1.12 -15.16 -20.73
CA GLN A 165 1.06 -15.25 -19.27
C GLN A 165 0.10 -16.35 -18.79
N ARG A 166 0.11 -16.61 -17.48
CA ARG A 166 -0.74 -17.65 -16.86
C ARG A 166 -2.16 -17.19 -16.53
N THR A 167 -2.36 -15.89 -16.33
CA THR A 167 -3.63 -15.30 -15.90
C THR A 167 -3.98 -14.07 -16.73
N ASP A 168 -5.26 -13.71 -16.79
CA ASP A 168 -5.75 -12.55 -17.54
C ASP A 168 -5.12 -11.25 -17.02
N ALA A 169 -5.12 -11.07 -15.69
CA ALA A 169 -4.60 -9.86 -15.06
C ALA A 169 -3.10 -9.62 -15.38
N VAL A 170 -2.29 -10.68 -15.39
CA VAL A 170 -0.86 -10.57 -15.71
C VAL A 170 -0.64 -10.36 -17.21
N ALA A 171 -1.49 -10.94 -18.06
CA ALA A 171 -1.46 -10.69 -19.50
C ALA A 171 -1.82 -9.22 -19.83
N GLU A 172 -2.88 -8.68 -19.22
CA GLU A 172 -3.28 -7.26 -19.37
C GLU A 172 -2.18 -6.32 -18.88
N GLU A 173 -1.56 -6.62 -17.74
CA GLU A 173 -0.45 -5.85 -17.20
C GLU A 173 0.76 -5.86 -18.15
N SER A 174 1.08 -7.01 -18.75
CA SER A 174 2.15 -7.13 -19.73
C SER A 174 1.90 -6.31 -21.00
N ALA A 175 0.67 -6.30 -21.52
CA ALA A 175 0.30 -5.46 -22.66
C ALA A 175 0.37 -3.96 -22.31
N ALA A 176 -0.07 -3.57 -21.12
CA ALA A 176 0.03 -2.20 -20.63
C ALA A 176 1.48 -1.76 -20.42
N GLN A 177 2.36 -2.66 -19.97
CA GLN A 177 3.78 -2.40 -19.81
C GLN A 177 4.44 -2.09 -21.17
N GLU A 178 4.08 -2.82 -22.22
CA GLU A 178 4.56 -2.55 -23.58
C GLU A 178 4.07 -1.20 -24.09
N ALA A 179 2.79 -0.86 -23.88
CA ALA A 179 2.27 0.46 -24.20
C ALA A 179 3.03 1.58 -23.46
N VAL A 180 3.24 1.44 -22.14
CA VAL A 180 4.02 2.39 -21.33
C VAL A 180 5.44 2.57 -21.86
N ARG A 181 6.10 1.47 -22.28
CA ARG A 181 7.44 1.51 -22.86
C ARG A 181 7.47 2.37 -24.14
N VAL A 182 6.49 2.19 -25.02
CA VAL A 182 6.38 2.97 -26.26
C VAL A 182 6.02 4.43 -25.94
N PHE A 183 5.09 4.70 -25.03
CA PHE A 183 4.74 6.07 -24.61
C PHE A 183 5.96 6.84 -24.09
N LYS A 184 6.82 6.19 -23.29
CA LYS A 184 8.10 6.78 -22.85
C LYS A 184 9.06 7.06 -24.00
N ALA A 185 9.14 6.16 -24.99
CA ALA A 185 9.99 6.36 -26.17
C ALA A 185 9.57 7.58 -27.00
N TYR A 186 8.28 7.96 -26.96
CA TYR A 186 7.73 9.15 -27.60
C TYR A 186 7.66 10.39 -26.68
N GLY A 187 8.15 10.31 -25.43
CA GLY A 187 8.14 11.43 -24.49
C GLY A 187 6.75 11.82 -23.96
N LEU A 188 5.79 10.89 -23.98
CA LEU A 188 4.42 11.11 -23.50
C LEU A 188 4.23 10.76 -22.01
N LEU A 189 5.27 10.20 -21.38
CA LEU A 189 5.34 9.76 -19.99
C LEU A 189 6.65 10.22 -19.35
#